data_AF-A0A8J2J8W6-F1
#
_entry.id   AF-A0A8J2J8W6-F1
#
_cell.length_a   1.000
_cell.length_b   1.000
_cell.length_c   1.000
_cell.angle_alpha   90.00
_cell.angle_beta   90.00
_cell.angle_gamma   90.00
#
_symmetry.space_group_name_H-M   'P 1'
#
loop_
_entity.id
_entity.type
_entity.pdbx_description
1 polymer ?
#
loop_
_entity_poly.entity_id
_entity_poly.type
_entity_poly.pdbx_seq_one_letter_code
_entity_poly.pdbx_strand_id
1 'polypeptide(L)'
;MASSQAPDTEMEGAQPLYIPSTQYATSYKSTYTIPDAGMLDDQDLVLLQHLNCSYFSSGRPPTLVALKQHAHSLVNLIRKLALTTNTRPVGHDGIHERSYKFEEHEAFDWLNDLDQPYENDDPAHHDPLWALHNTVQSESETGGIEHRCPLTRVEDSGPSSKEGDIRRPYMTHHDLVMHANECLEILDHEYSATGGLLSILPTGFEAPEDLKKAQVMSERQLEGARNCLLGQWLLNHQHLIGRMHELEISYANALDTLSGEALVPQQILAISGPDGVSGGREIVYPQDRFVLVNAGDDITSYIHRQLDVAEAQIEQKEKIWKASGAIGERIWNEERGGKVYAKGIVPIDIPSRFYRIKGKGHQSPLFVIPAADQHPGVSQTRIIENRPTVVSVVTPTWPERVSAIEARNRERLDQAAKLEIENRALLREKAELKDMLALKAAENRKMNEQLAWYERHTEVVDA
;
A
#
# COMPACT_ATOMS: atom_id res chain seq x y z
N MET A 1 -13.53 35.12 22.70
CA MET A 1 -13.52 36.59 22.75
C MET A 1 -14.33 37.08 21.57
N ALA A 2 -15.59 37.46 21.82
CA ALA A 2 -16.49 37.99 20.83
C ALA A 2 -16.18 39.48 20.63
N SER A 3 -15.94 39.89 19.39
CA SER A 3 -15.94 41.29 18.98
C SER A 3 -17.32 41.59 18.41
N SER A 4 -18.17 42.20 19.24
CA SER A 4 -19.41 42.82 18.81
C SER A 4 -19.06 44.17 18.17
N GLN A 5 -19.12 44.27 16.84
CA GLN A 5 -19.20 45.56 16.16
C GLN A 5 -20.67 45.88 15.92
N ALA A 6 -21.07 47.05 16.40
CA ALA A 6 -22.41 47.62 16.24
C ALA A 6 -22.67 47.93 14.76
N PRO A 7 -23.91 47.77 14.26
CA PRO A 7 -24.28 48.32 12.96
C PRO A 7 -24.60 49.82 13.12
N ASP A 8 -23.79 50.66 12.48
CA ASP A 8 -24.04 52.09 12.33
C ASP A 8 -25.35 52.32 11.55
N THR A 9 -26.18 53.17 12.13
CA THR A 9 -27.44 53.67 11.57
C THR A 9 -27.24 54.59 10.37
N GLU A 10 -28.01 54.32 9.32
CA GLU A 10 -28.61 55.26 8.36
C GLU A 10 -27.69 55.99 7.36
N MET A 11 -27.56 55.38 6.16
CA MET A 11 -27.68 56.14 4.91
C MET A 11 -28.92 55.65 4.14
N GLU A 12 -29.93 56.50 4.04
CA GLU A 12 -31.08 56.34 3.14
C GLU A 12 -30.64 56.36 1.67
N GLY A 13 -31.14 55.38 0.89
CA GLY A 13 -31.51 55.63 -0.50
C GLY A 13 -30.53 55.29 -1.64
N ALA A 14 -29.44 54.57 -1.41
CA ALA A 14 -28.63 54.02 -2.51
C ALA A 14 -28.94 52.53 -2.71
N GLN A 15 -29.89 52.22 -3.59
CA GLN A 15 -30.20 50.84 -3.95
C GLN A 15 -28.95 50.16 -4.56
N PRO A 16 -28.70 48.88 -4.27
CA PRO A 16 -27.47 48.21 -4.70
C PRO A 16 -27.43 48.07 -6.23
N LEU A 17 -26.48 48.75 -6.87
CA LEU A 17 -26.16 48.62 -8.32
C LEU A 17 -25.52 47.26 -8.70
N TYR A 18 -25.80 46.21 -7.92
CA TYR A 18 -25.22 44.88 -8.02
C TYR A 18 -26.12 43.83 -7.36
N ILE A 19 -26.02 42.58 -7.80
CA ILE A 19 -26.72 41.45 -7.21
C ILE A 19 -25.96 41.02 -5.95
N PRO A 20 -26.60 40.98 -4.76
CA PRO A 20 -25.94 40.65 -3.50
C PRO A 20 -25.41 39.21 -3.49
N SER A 21 -24.42 38.93 -2.64
CA SER A 21 -23.90 37.57 -2.48
C SER A 21 -24.97 36.64 -1.89
N THR A 22 -25.09 35.44 -2.45
CA THR A 22 -25.93 34.38 -1.90
C THR A 22 -25.10 33.41 -1.05
N GLN A 23 -25.75 32.42 -0.42
CA GLN A 23 -25.03 31.36 0.30
C GLN A 23 -24.15 30.48 -0.61
N TYR A 24 -24.36 30.56 -1.93
CA TYR A 24 -23.74 29.70 -2.92
C TYR A 24 -22.75 30.45 -3.83
N ALA A 25 -22.84 31.77 -3.95
CA ALA A 25 -21.99 32.56 -4.83
C ALA A 25 -21.71 33.98 -4.29
N THR A 26 -20.60 34.56 -4.73
CA THR A 26 -20.23 35.94 -4.42
C THR A 26 -21.16 36.95 -5.10
N SER A 27 -21.10 38.22 -4.71
CA SER A 27 -21.85 39.28 -5.37
C SER A 27 -21.51 39.37 -6.86
N TYR A 28 -22.50 39.74 -7.67
CA TYR A 28 -22.35 39.86 -9.11
C TYR A 28 -22.68 41.27 -9.59
N LYS A 29 -21.82 41.82 -10.44
CA LYS A 29 -22.01 43.12 -11.07
C LYS A 29 -21.65 43.01 -12.54
N SER A 30 -22.50 43.56 -13.40
CA SER A 30 -22.23 43.68 -14.83
C SER A 30 -22.70 45.02 -15.36
N THR A 31 -22.41 45.31 -16.62
CA THR A 31 -22.92 46.52 -17.29
C THR A 31 -24.45 46.52 -17.36
N TYR A 32 -25.08 45.33 -17.39
CA TYR A 32 -26.55 45.20 -17.40
C TYR A 32 -27.19 45.58 -16.06
N THR A 33 -26.48 45.46 -14.93
CA THR A 33 -27.02 45.81 -13.60
C THR A 33 -26.91 47.30 -13.28
N ILE A 34 -26.51 48.14 -14.25
CA ILE A 34 -26.37 49.58 -14.09
C ILE A 34 -27.67 50.25 -14.60
N PRO A 35 -28.41 51.00 -13.75
CA PRO A 35 -29.66 51.66 -14.15
C PRO A 35 -29.51 52.64 -15.32
N ASP A 36 -28.36 53.30 -15.43
CA ASP A 36 -28.04 54.23 -16.52
C ASP A 36 -28.05 53.58 -17.92
N ALA A 37 -27.93 52.24 -17.99
CA ALA A 37 -28.05 51.51 -19.25
C ALA A 37 -29.50 51.36 -19.74
N GLY A 38 -30.50 51.72 -18.92
CA GLY A 38 -31.92 51.74 -19.28
C GLY A 38 -32.53 50.38 -19.64
N MET A 39 -31.88 49.27 -19.28
CA MET A 39 -32.30 47.92 -19.65
C MET A 39 -33.01 47.14 -18.53
N LEU A 40 -32.76 47.48 -17.26
CA LEU A 40 -33.35 46.83 -16.10
C LEU A 40 -33.84 47.88 -15.11
N ASP A 41 -35.05 47.68 -14.59
CA ASP A 41 -35.62 48.49 -13.52
C ASP A 41 -35.28 47.90 -12.14
N ASP A 42 -35.46 48.69 -11.07
CA ASP A 42 -35.25 48.25 -9.68
C ASP A 42 -36.02 46.95 -9.35
N GLN A 43 -37.22 46.79 -9.92
CA GLN A 43 -38.05 45.59 -9.76
C GLN A 43 -37.45 44.37 -10.49
N ASP A 44 -36.81 44.58 -11.63
CA ASP A 44 -36.14 43.50 -12.35
C ASP A 44 -34.91 42.99 -11.59
N LEU A 45 -34.20 43.88 -10.88
CA LEU A 45 -33.07 43.49 -10.03
C LEU A 45 -33.49 42.55 -8.88
N VAL A 46 -34.72 42.72 -8.37
CA VAL A 46 -35.29 41.83 -7.34
C VAL A 46 -35.56 40.43 -7.90
N LEU A 47 -36.10 40.34 -9.11
CA LEU A 47 -36.35 39.05 -9.79
C LEU A 47 -35.05 38.31 -10.16
N LEU A 48 -33.96 39.05 -10.31
CA LEU A 48 -32.65 38.53 -10.69
C LEU A 48 -31.73 38.21 -9.50
N GLN A 49 -32.22 38.27 -8.25
CA GLN A 49 -31.40 38.09 -7.04
C GLN A 49 -30.63 36.76 -6.96
N HIS A 50 -31.11 35.71 -7.62
CA HIS A 50 -30.50 34.37 -7.61
C HIS A 50 -29.69 34.05 -8.88
N LEU A 51 -29.32 35.07 -9.65
CA LEU A 51 -28.57 34.91 -10.90
C LEU A 51 -27.10 34.53 -10.65
N ASN A 52 -26.52 34.97 -9.53
CA ASN A 52 -25.21 34.52 -9.08
C ASN A 52 -25.31 33.10 -8.50
N CYS A 53 -24.88 32.11 -9.29
CA CYS A 53 -24.96 30.71 -8.92
C CYS A 53 -23.58 30.03 -8.93
N SER A 54 -23.36 29.19 -7.93
CA SER A 54 -22.31 28.17 -7.96
C SER A 54 -22.80 26.90 -7.27
N TYR A 55 -24.08 26.54 -7.45
CA TYR A 55 -24.75 25.49 -6.66
C TYR A 55 -24.00 24.16 -6.65
N PHE A 56 -23.52 23.71 -7.80
CA PHE A 56 -22.79 22.43 -7.94
C PHE A 56 -21.28 22.54 -7.72
N SER A 57 -20.73 23.75 -7.58
CA SER A 57 -19.29 23.95 -7.35
C SER A 57 -19.01 24.53 -5.96
N SER A 58 -20.03 25.04 -5.27
CA SER A 58 -19.96 25.51 -3.90
C SER A 58 -19.79 24.36 -2.93
N GLY A 59 -19.18 24.63 -1.77
CA GLY A 59 -19.02 23.64 -0.70
C GLY A 59 -20.31 23.31 0.06
N ARG A 60 -21.48 23.81 -0.36
CA ARG A 60 -22.77 23.61 0.30
C ARG A 60 -23.77 22.95 -0.65
N PRO A 61 -24.54 21.96 -0.19
CA PRO A 61 -25.56 21.33 -1.02
C PRO A 61 -26.69 22.33 -1.36
N PRO A 62 -27.17 22.38 -2.62
CA PRO A 62 -28.30 23.22 -2.99
C PRO A 62 -29.61 22.67 -2.44
N THR A 63 -30.59 23.55 -2.18
CA THR A 63 -31.99 23.16 -1.90
C THR A 63 -32.81 23.21 -3.18
N LEU A 64 -33.97 22.53 -3.20
CA LEU A 64 -34.85 22.54 -4.36
C LEU A 64 -35.44 23.94 -4.62
N VAL A 65 -35.77 24.69 -3.56
CA VAL A 65 -36.17 26.11 -3.68
C VAL A 65 -35.08 26.93 -4.36
N ALA A 66 -33.81 26.80 -3.93
CA ALA A 66 -32.73 27.59 -4.48
C ALA A 66 -32.49 27.28 -5.98
N LEU A 67 -32.66 26.03 -6.40
CA LEU A 67 -32.60 25.64 -7.81
C LEU A 67 -33.74 26.25 -8.63
N LYS A 68 -34.98 26.22 -8.11
CA LYS A 68 -36.15 26.82 -8.76
C LYS A 68 -36.04 28.35 -8.84
N GLN A 69 -35.58 29.02 -7.77
CA GLN A 69 -35.33 30.47 -7.75
C GLN A 69 -34.27 30.88 -8.77
N HIS A 70 -33.20 30.08 -8.92
CA HIS A 70 -32.20 30.31 -9.95
C HIS A 70 -32.78 30.15 -11.36
N ALA A 71 -33.50 29.06 -11.61
CA ALA A 71 -34.16 28.82 -12.90
C ALA A 71 -35.15 29.95 -13.24
N HIS A 72 -35.92 30.41 -12.26
CA HIS A 72 -36.82 31.55 -12.35
C HIS A 72 -36.08 32.84 -12.75
N SER A 73 -34.97 33.16 -12.09
CA SER A 73 -34.15 34.33 -12.43
C SER A 73 -33.55 34.26 -13.84
N LEU A 74 -33.10 33.07 -14.27
CA LEU A 74 -32.58 32.86 -15.62
C LEU A 74 -33.66 33.00 -16.70
N VAL A 75 -34.85 32.44 -16.46
CA VAL A 75 -35.98 32.58 -17.40
C VAL A 75 -36.38 34.04 -17.53
N ASN A 76 -36.39 34.80 -16.43
CA ASN A 76 -36.67 36.23 -16.45
C ASN A 76 -35.59 37.02 -17.22
N LEU A 77 -34.31 36.68 -17.07
CA LEU A 77 -33.26 37.27 -17.89
C LEU A 77 -33.45 36.95 -19.38
N ILE A 78 -33.72 35.69 -19.73
CA ILE A 78 -33.94 35.26 -21.12
C ILE A 78 -35.17 35.98 -21.71
N ARG A 79 -36.25 36.13 -20.93
CA ARG A 79 -37.46 36.88 -21.33
C ARG A 79 -37.15 38.33 -21.73
N LYS A 80 -36.19 38.96 -21.05
CA LYS A 80 -35.76 40.35 -21.33
C LYS A 80 -34.80 40.44 -22.51
N LEU A 81 -33.91 39.45 -22.70
CA LEU A 81 -32.94 39.43 -23.80
C LEU A 81 -33.51 38.96 -25.14
N ALA A 82 -34.43 38.00 -25.10
CA ALA A 82 -35.01 37.35 -26.28
C ALA A 82 -36.53 37.55 -26.31
N LEU A 83 -36.95 38.68 -26.88
CA LEU A 83 -38.36 39.00 -27.07
C LEU A 83 -39.01 37.95 -27.99
N THR A 84 -40.00 37.23 -27.47
CA THR A 84 -40.75 36.26 -28.25
C THR A 84 -41.83 36.94 -29.08
N THR A 85 -41.92 36.58 -30.36
CA THR A 85 -42.90 37.14 -31.32
C THR A 85 -44.20 36.33 -31.38
N ASN A 86 -44.24 35.13 -30.80
CA ASN A 86 -45.40 34.24 -30.76
C ASN A 86 -45.74 33.86 -29.30
N THR A 87 -47.00 34.02 -28.90
CA THR A 87 -47.46 33.90 -27.52
C THR A 87 -47.95 32.49 -27.18
N ARG A 88 -47.23 31.82 -26.26
CA ARG A 88 -47.89 31.06 -25.20
C ARG A 88 -47.54 31.77 -23.90
N PRO A 89 -48.53 32.24 -23.11
CA PRO A 89 -48.24 32.93 -21.87
C PRO A 89 -47.68 31.92 -20.87
N VAL A 90 -46.43 32.12 -20.49
CA VAL A 90 -45.82 31.57 -19.27
C VAL A 90 -45.77 32.73 -18.28
N GLY A 91 -46.22 32.54 -17.04
CA GLY A 91 -46.23 33.61 -16.04
C GLY A 91 -47.34 34.66 -16.22
N HIS A 92 -48.52 34.30 -16.72
CA HIS A 92 -49.64 35.25 -16.79
C HIS A 92 -50.91 34.65 -16.19
N ASP A 93 -51.25 35.13 -14.99
CA ASP A 93 -52.46 34.73 -14.26
C ASP A 93 -53.76 35.20 -14.93
N GLY A 94 -53.66 36.05 -15.96
CA GLY A 94 -54.78 36.84 -16.45
C GLY A 94 -55.51 36.35 -17.70
N ILE A 95 -55.04 35.35 -18.45
CA ILE A 95 -55.66 35.08 -19.77
C ILE A 95 -55.83 33.58 -20.05
N HIS A 96 -57.10 33.16 -19.92
CA HIS A 96 -57.72 31.87 -20.21
C HIS A 96 -57.79 30.86 -19.05
N GLU A 97 -59.01 30.63 -18.57
CA GLU A 97 -59.47 29.46 -17.76
C GLU A 97 -59.19 28.08 -18.40
N ARG A 98 -58.39 28.02 -19.47
CA ARG A 98 -58.00 26.81 -20.21
C ARG A 98 -56.49 26.62 -20.32
N SER A 99 -55.70 27.50 -19.69
CA SER A 99 -54.24 27.33 -19.60
C SER A 99 -53.94 26.26 -18.55
N TYR A 100 -53.18 25.23 -18.92
CA TYR A 100 -52.71 24.21 -17.98
C TYR A 100 -51.80 24.89 -16.95
N LYS A 101 -52.30 25.10 -15.73
CA LYS A 101 -51.46 25.50 -14.58
C LYS A 101 -50.75 24.24 -14.08
N PHE A 102 -49.47 24.39 -13.71
CA PHE A 102 -48.75 23.34 -13.00
C PHE A 102 -49.28 23.25 -11.56
N GLU A 103 -49.38 22.04 -11.00
CA GLU A 103 -49.81 21.91 -9.61
C GLU A 103 -48.72 22.47 -8.68
N GLU A 104 -49.12 23.03 -7.53
CA GLU A 104 -48.17 23.55 -6.54
C GLU A 104 -47.24 22.44 -6.06
N HIS A 105 -45.96 22.77 -5.87
CA HIS A 105 -44.88 21.84 -5.48
C HIS A 105 -44.43 20.84 -6.58
N GLU A 106 -44.96 20.93 -7.80
CA GLU A 106 -44.44 20.15 -8.94
C GLU A 106 -43.15 20.75 -9.53
N ALA A 107 -42.54 20.07 -10.50
CA ALA A 107 -41.25 20.46 -11.07
C ALA A 107 -41.24 21.86 -11.73
N PHE A 108 -42.39 22.31 -12.26
CA PHE A 108 -42.51 23.52 -13.07
C PHE A 108 -43.52 24.53 -12.50
N ASP A 109 -43.90 24.38 -11.22
CA ASP A 109 -44.79 25.30 -10.49
C ASP A 109 -44.34 26.77 -10.57
N TRP A 110 -43.03 27.02 -10.52
CA TRP A 110 -42.40 28.33 -10.66
C TRP A 110 -42.60 29.01 -12.02
N LEU A 111 -43.13 28.32 -13.03
CA LEU A 111 -43.48 28.90 -14.34
C LEU A 111 -44.90 29.52 -14.35
N ASN A 112 -45.69 29.29 -13.30
CA ASN A 112 -47.05 29.81 -13.21
C ASN A 112 -47.09 31.33 -13.05
N ASP A 113 -46.14 31.91 -12.30
CA ASP A 113 -45.97 33.35 -12.11
C ASP A 113 -44.48 33.71 -12.29
N LEU A 114 -44.20 34.64 -13.21
CA LEU A 114 -42.83 35.13 -13.49
C LEU A 114 -42.63 36.58 -13.03
N ASP A 115 -43.68 37.24 -12.56
CA ASP A 115 -43.68 38.66 -12.25
C ASP A 115 -43.37 38.91 -10.76
N GLN A 116 -43.40 37.87 -9.93
CA GLN A 116 -42.97 37.88 -8.53
C GLN A 116 -41.81 36.91 -8.28
N PRO A 117 -40.92 37.17 -7.30
CA PRO A 117 -39.91 36.21 -6.88
C PRO A 117 -40.54 34.90 -6.45
N TYR A 118 -39.96 33.78 -6.89
CA TYR A 118 -40.48 32.46 -6.54
C TYR A 118 -40.24 32.14 -5.06
N GLU A 119 -41.32 31.84 -4.35
CA GLU A 119 -41.34 31.40 -2.96
C GLU A 119 -42.12 30.08 -2.83
N ASN A 120 -41.70 29.21 -1.93
CA ASN A 120 -42.38 27.94 -1.67
C ASN A 120 -42.25 27.61 -0.18
N ASP A 121 -43.35 27.24 0.46
CA ASP A 121 -43.41 26.99 1.91
C ASP A 121 -43.25 25.50 2.28
N ASP A 122 -43.12 24.60 1.31
CA ASP A 122 -42.97 23.16 1.58
C ASP A 122 -41.61 22.85 2.26
N PRO A 123 -41.60 22.29 3.47
CA PRO A 123 -40.37 21.95 4.19
C PRO A 123 -39.40 21.08 3.38
N ALA A 124 -39.91 20.15 2.55
CA ALA A 124 -39.08 19.26 1.75
C ALA A 124 -38.29 20.00 0.66
N HIS A 125 -38.81 21.13 0.17
CA HIS A 125 -38.12 21.94 -0.84
C HIS A 125 -36.94 22.73 -0.25
N HIS A 126 -36.95 22.96 1.06
CA HIS A 126 -35.91 23.65 1.82
C HIS A 126 -34.83 22.71 2.36
N ASP A 127 -35.02 21.39 2.23
CA ASP A 127 -34.00 20.42 2.63
C ASP A 127 -32.81 20.41 1.64
N PRO A 128 -31.58 20.29 2.16
CA PRO A 128 -30.37 20.20 1.33
C PRO A 128 -30.37 18.91 0.50
N LEU A 129 -30.15 19.06 -0.81
CA LEU A 129 -30.05 17.94 -1.74
C LEU A 129 -28.64 17.34 -1.68
N TRP A 130 -28.36 16.59 -0.62
CA TRP A 130 -27.06 15.94 -0.40
C TRP A 130 -26.61 15.01 -1.53
N ALA A 131 -27.55 14.42 -2.28
CA ALA A 131 -27.23 13.57 -3.44
C ALA A 131 -26.61 14.36 -4.62
N LEU A 132 -26.83 15.67 -4.68
CA LEU A 132 -26.27 16.56 -5.70
C LEU A 132 -25.00 17.28 -5.21
N HIS A 133 -24.54 16.96 -4.00
CA HIS A 133 -23.41 17.64 -3.38
C HIS A 133 -22.10 17.27 -4.06
N ASN A 134 -21.24 18.27 -4.27
CA ASN A 134 -20.00 18.05 -5.00
C ASN A 134 -18.99 17.24 -4.17
N THR A 135 -18.64 16.05 -4.68
CA THR A 135 -17.62 15.19 -4.10
C THR A 135 -16.20 15.64 -4.42
N VAL A 136 -16.02 16.50 -5.42
CA VAL A 136 -14.70 17.04 -5.80
C VAL A 136 -14.30 18.13 -4.81
N GLN A 137 -13.07 18.03 -4.29
CA GLN A 137 -12.47 19.00 -3.40
C GLN A 137 -11.71 20.08 -4.17
N SER A 138 -10.84 19.64 -5.08
CA SER A 138 -9.99 20.53 -5.87
C SER A 138 -9.73 19.89 -7.24
N GLU A 139 -9.41 20.72 -8.22
CA GLU A 139 -8.95 20.28 -9.54
C GLU A 139 -7.72 21.12 -9.90
N SER A 140 -6.65 20.44 -10.30
CA SER A 140 -5.41 21.08 -10.75
C SER A 140 -4.96 20.44 -12.05
N GLU A 141 -4.45 21.24 -12.99
CA GLU A 141 -3.94 20.74 -14.27
C GLU A 141 -2.81 19.70 -14.11
N THR A 142 -2.04 19.79 -13.03
CA THR A 142 -0.94 18.87 -12.72
C THR A 142 -1.35 17.69 -11.85
N GLY A 143 -2.30 17.90 -10.93
CA GLY A 143 -2.72 16.92 -9.92
C GLY A 143 -3.99 16.14 -10.27
N GLY A 144 -4.69 16.52 -11.34
CA GLY A 144 -6.00 15.96 -11.67
C GLY A 144 -7.09 16.40 -10.69
N ILE A 145 -8.14 15.58 -10.60
CA ILE A 145 -9.31 15.80 -9.74
C ILE A 145 -9.03 15.16 -8.38
N GLU A 146 -9.07 15.96 -7.32
CA GLU A 146 -8.97 15.50 -5.94
C GLU A 146 -10.37 15.37 -5.33
N HIS A 147 -10.71 14.16 -4.87
CA HIS A 147 -11.98 13.89 -4.22
C HIS A 147 -11.92 14.18 -2.72
N ARG A 148 -13.05 14.59 -2.13
CA ARG A 148 -13.18 14.77 -0.68
C ARG A 148 -13.13 13.41 0.01
N CYS A 149 -12.51 13.38 1.19
CA CYS A 149 -12.44 12.17 2.00
C CYS A 149 -13.85 11.64 2.35
N PRO A 150 -14.14 10.35 2.10
CA PRO A 150 -15.44 9.72 2.42
C PRO A 150 -15.80 9.77 3.91
N LEU A 151 -14.80 9.88 4.78
CA LEU A 151 -14.95 9.93 6.23
C LEU A 151 -15.20 11.34 6.77
N THR A 152 -15.18 12.37 5.90
CA THR A 152 -15.45 13.75 6.29
C THR A 152 -16.86 13.89 6.84
N ARG A 153 -16.93 14.47 8.04
CA ARG A 153 -18.18 14.75 8.76
C ARG A 153 -18.63 16.16 8.43
N VAL A 154 -19.91 16.30 8.09
CA VAL A 154 -20.55 17.59 7.82
C VAL A 154 -21.80 17.68 8.68
N GLU A 155 -22.02 18.85 9.27
CA GLU A 155 -23.25 19.15 10.04
C GLU A 155 -24.44 19.18 9.09
N ASP A 156 -25.53 18.52 9.47
CA ASP A 156 -26.73 18.48 8.65
C ASP A 156 -27.53 19.77 8.79
N SER A 157 -27.67 20.52 7.70
CA SER A 157 -28.32 21.83 7.68
C SER A 157 -29.62 21.77 6.88
N GLY A 158 -30.77 21.63 7.55
CA GLY A 158 -32.08 21.65 6.91
C GLY A 158 -33.23 21.67 7.92
N PRO A 159 -34.45 22.05 7.52
CA PRO A 159 -35.62 22.04 8.40
C PRO A 159 -35.97 20.65 8.96
N SER A 160 -35.62 19.59 8.22
CA SER A 160 -35.80 18.19 8.67
C SER A 160 -34.67 17.66 9.57
N SER A 161 -33.55 18.39 9.68
CA SER A 161 -32.39 17.99 10.47
C SER A 161 -32.65 18.16 11.97
N LYS A 162 -32.17 17.23 12.78
CA LYS A 162 -32.13 17.39 14.24
C LYS A 162 -30.89 18.17 14.63
N GLU A 163 -31.02 19.06 15.61
CA GLU A 163 -29.90 19.86 16.11
C GLU A 163 -28.73 18.95 16.55
N GLY A 164 -27.57 19.12 15.89
CA GLY A 164 -26.37 18.32 16.13
C GLY A 164 -26.24 17.03 15.32
N ASP A 165 -27.08 16.78 14.32
CA ASP A 165 -26.92 15.62 13.45
C ASP A 165 -25.71 15.75 12.52
N ILE A 166 -24.95 14.66 12.37
CA ILE A 166 -23.69 14.62 11.63
C ILE A 166 -23.82 13.63 10.48
N ARG A 167 -23.67 14.12 9.24
CA ARG A 167 -23.71 13.31 8.03
C ARG A 167 -22.32 13.08 7.43
N ARG A 168 -22.23 12.03 6.62
CA ARG A 168 -21.07 11.71 5.78
C ARG A 168 -21.52 11.70 4.32
N PRO A 169 -21.63 12.88 3.68
CA PRO A 169 -22.24 12.98 2.35
C PRO A 169 -21.40 12.34 1.25
N TYR A 170 -20.09 12.24 1.45
CA TYR A 170 -19.15 11.66 0.47
C TYR A 170 -18.96 10.14 0.62
N MET A 171 -19.76 9.49 1.47
CA MET A 171 -19.61 8.09 1.79
C MET A 171 -20.35 7.21 0.79
N THR A 172 -19.72 6.89 -0.34
CA THR A 172 -20.18 5.80 -1.22
C THR A 172 -19.36 4.54 -1.00
N HIS A 173 -19.91 3.37 -1.35
CA HIS A 173 -19.16 2.10 -1.26
C HIS A 173 -17.88 2.12 -2.08
N HIS A 174 -17.91 2.74 -3.27
CA HIS A 174 -16.74 2.85 -4.13
C HIS A 174 -15.68 3.76 -3.49
N ASP A 175 -16.07 4.95 -3.02
CA ASP A 175 -15.12 5.91 -2.46
C ASP A 175 -14.48 5.38 -1.17
N LEU A 176 -15.24 4.65 -0.34
CA LEU A 176 -14.69 3.96 0.83
C LEU A 176 -13.62 2.93 0.47
N VAL A 177 -13.81 2.19 -0.62
CA VAL A 177 -12.82 1.21 -1.10
C VAL A 177 -11.58 1.90 -1.64
N MET A 178 -11.75 2.96 -2.44
CA MET A 178 -10.62 3.73 -2.96
C MET A 178 -9.82 4.40 -1.84
N HIS A 179 -10.50 4.99 -0.86
CA HIS A 179 -9.85 5.58 0.31
C HIS A 179 -9.10 4.54 1.17
N ALA A 180 -9.69 3.35 1.33
CA ALA A 180 -8.99 2.24 1.99
C ALA A 180 -7.76 1.80 1.20
N ASN A 181 -7.84 1.73 -0.13
CA ASN A 181 -6.70 1.39 -0.99
C ASN A 181 -5.56 2.42 -0.87
N GLU A 182 -5.86 3.71 -0.94
CA GLU A 182 -4.87 4.78 -0.73
C GLU A 182 -4.16 4.64 0.62
N CYS A 183 -4.92 4.37 1.69
CA CYS A 183 -4.35 4.12 3.01
C CYS A 183 -3.43 2.90 3.03
N LEU A 184 -3.81 1.80 2.35
CA LEU A 184 -3.00 0.59 2.26
C LEU A 184 -1.73 0.81 1.41
N GLU A 185 -1.79 1.60 0.34
CA GLU A 185 -0.64 1.94 -0.48
C GLU A 185 0.38 2.80 0.27
N ILE A 186 -0.09 3.80 1.04
CA ILE A 186 0.77 4.61 1.90
C ILE A 186 1.49 3.70 2.90
N LEU A 187 0.74 2.82 3.57
CA LEU A 187 1.30 1.87 4.53
C LEU A 187 2.29 0.90 3.85
N ASP A 188 1.97 0.36 2.67
CA ASP A 188 2.88 -0.53 1.96
C ASP A 188 4.19 0.17 1.56
N HIS A 189 4.10 1.42 1.09
CA HIS A 189 5.27 2.22 0.76
C HIS A 189 6.13 2.53 1.98
N GLU A 190 5.52 2.93 3.11
CA GLU A 190 6.24 3.19 4.37
C GLU A 190 7.00 1.96 4.88
N TYR A 191 6.37 0.78 4.76
CA TYR A 191 6.95 -0.48 5.23
C TYR A 191 7.71 -1.26 4.14
N SER A 192 7.86 -0.70 2.93
CA SER A 192 8.48 -1.36 1.77
C SER A 192 9.87 -1.93 2.08
N ALA A 193 10.70 -1.19 2.84
CA ALA A 193 12.04 -1.62 3.23
C ALA A 193 12.05 -2.86 4.15
N THR A 194 10.95 -3.13 4.85
CA THR A 194 10.82 -4.24 5.82
C THR A 194 10.00 -5.42 5.29
N GLY A 195 9.49 -5.34 4.06
CA GLY A 195 8.63 -6.37 3.44
C GLY A 195 7.20 -5.92 3.14
N GLY A 196 6.94 -4.62 3.09
CA GLY A 196 5.64 -4.04 2.72
C GLY A 196 4.58 -4.21 3.81
N LEU A 197 3.32 -4.17 3.42
CA LEU A 197 2.18 -4.19 4.35
C LEU A 197 2.15 -5.43 5.27
N LEU A 198 2.71 -6.56 4.82
CA LEU A 198 2.80 -7.78 5.61
C LEU A 198 3.81 -7.71 6.75
N SER A 199 4.71 -6.73 6.82
CA SER A 199 5.67 -6.60 7.93
C SER A 199 5.15 -5.75 9.10
N ILE A 200 4.00 -5.06 8.92
CA ILE A 200 3.41 -4.12 9.89
C ILE A 200 3.14 -4.80 11.23
N LEU A 201 2.71 -6.05 11.20
CA LEU A 201 2.54 -6.85 12.40
C LEU A 201 3.76 -7.75 12.57
N PRO A 202 4.65 -7.48 13.55
CA PRO A 202 5.66 -8.43 13.92
C PRO A 202 4.96 -9.73 14.31
N THR A 203 5.26 -10.77 13.53
CA THR A 203 4.94 -12.16 13.86
C THR A 203 5.46 -12.40 15.26
N GLY A 204 4.67 -13.02 16.13
CA GLY A 204 5.06 -13.31 17.51
C GLY A 204 6.25 -14.27 17.66
N PHE A 205 7.06 -14.47 16.62
CA PHE A 205 8.36 -15.11 16.71
C PHE A 205 9.30 -14.19 17.47
N GLU A 206 9.83 -14.75 18.56
CA GLU A 206 10.77 -14.14 19.50
C GLU A 206 11.74 -13.18 18.80
N ALA A 207 11.43 -11.89 18.86
CA ALA A 207 12.42 -10.87 18.58
C ALA A 207 13.58 -11.08 19.56
N PRO A 208 14.85 -11.03 19.10
CA PRO A 208 16.02 -11.10 19.97
C PRO A 208 15.83 -10.18 21.19
N GLU A 209 16.28 -10.61 22.38
CA GLU A 209 16.11 -9.90 23.66
C GLU A 209 16.44 -8.38 23.59
N ASP A 210 17.31 -7.98 22.67
CA ASP A 210 17.72 -6.60 22.42
C ASP A 210 16.61 -5.72 21.79
N LEU A 211 15.68 -6.29 21.02
CA LEU A 211 14.53 -5.59 20.39
C LEU A 211 13.30 -5.52 21.31
N LYS A 212 13.16 -6.44 22.28
CA LYS A 212 12.05 -6.45 23.24
C LYS A 212 12.02 -5.20 24.13
N LYS A 213 13.19 -4.63 24.45
CA LYS A 213 13.31 -3.42 25.29
C LYS A 213 12.84 -2.14 24.59
N ALA A 214 12.85 -2.11 23.25
CA ALA A 214 12.31 -0.98 22.47
C ALA A 214 10.78 -1.06 22.30
N GLN A 215 10.16 -2.22 22.56
CA GLN A 215 8.75 -2.53 22.22
C GLN A 215 7.74 -2.39 23.38
N VAL A 216 8.15 -1.97 24.58
CA VAL A 216 7.29 -2.00 25.78
C VAL A 216 6.12 -0.99 25.72
N MET A 217 6.26 0.15 25.02
CA MET A 217 5.11 1.03 24.71
C MET A 217 4.29 0.57 23.48
N SER A 218 4.86 -0.35 22.70
CA SER A 218 4.32 -0.86 21.45
C SER A 218 3.40 -2.06 21.64
N GLU A 219 3.41 -2.77 22.78
CA GLU A 219 2.63 -4.00 22.94
C GLU A 219 1.10 -3.77 22.94
N ARG A 220 0.60 -2.71 23.60
CA ARG A 220 -0.83 -2.33 23.51
C ARG A 220 -1.24 -1.82 22.14
N GLN A 221 -0.33 -1.11 21.46
CA GLN A 221 -0.57 -0.63 20.09
C GLN A 221 -0.54 -1.79 19.08
N LEU A 222 0.34 -2.77 19.30
CA LEU A 222 0.41 -4.02 18.55
C LEU A 222 -0.81 -4.89 18.81
N GLU A 223 -1.28 -4.99 20.05
CA GLU A 223 -2.52 -5.71 20.38
C GLU A 223 -3.73 -5.03 19.73
N GLY A 224 -3.80 -3.69 19.76
CA GLY A 224 -4.80 -2.92 19.01
C GLY A 224 -4.71 -3.14 17.50
N ALA A 225 -3.50 -3.18 16.95
CA ALA A 225 -3.27 -3.45 15.53
C ALA A 225 -3.59 -4.90 15.15
N ARG A 226 -3.36 -5.89 16.02
CA ARG A 226 -3.76 -7.29 15.79
C ARG A 226 -5.28 -7.47 15.85
N ASN A 227 -5.95 -6.71 16.71
CA ASN A 227 -7.40 -6.78 16.89
C ASN A 227 -8.19 -5.98 15.84
N CYS A 228 -7.53 -5.16 15.02
CA CYS A 228 -8.21 -4.49 13.91
C CYS A 228 -8.48 -5.48 12.76
N LEU A 229 -9.49 -5.21 11.93
CA LEU A 229 -9.86 -6.07 10.80
C LEU A 229 -8.69 -6.27 9.82
N LEU A 230 -7.92 -5.20 9.56
CA LEU A 230 -6.72 -5.25 8.74
C LEU A 230 -5.67 -6.19 9.34
N GLY A 231 -5.44 -6.10 10.65
CA GLY A 231 -4.46 -6.94 11.33
C GLY A 231 -4.85 -8.41 11.39
N GLN A 232 -6.14 -8.71 11.65
CA GLN A 232 -6.65 -10.09 11.60
C GLN A 232 -6.47 -10.69 10.19
N TRP A 233 -6.75 -9.90 9.15
CA TRP A 233 -6.52 -10.32 7.77
C TRP A 233 -5.04 -10.56 7.47
N LEU A 234 -4.15 -9.66 7.91
CA LEU A 234 -2.72 -9.81 7.70
C LEU A 234 -2.13 -11.02 8.43
N LEU A 235 -2.51 -11.23 9.70
CA LEU A 235 -2.08 -12.41 10.47
C LEU A 235 -2.54 -13.70 9.80
N ASN A 236 -3.79 -13.75 9.34
CA ASN A 236 -4.30 -14.92 8.62
C ASN A 236 -3.50 -15.17 7.33
N HIS A 237 -3.15 -14.12 6.58
CA HIS A 237 -2.37 -14.25 5.36
C HIS A 237 -0.93 -14.71 5.64
N GLN A 238 -0.27 -14.14 6.65
CA GLN A 238 1.06 -14.59 7.11
C GLN A 238 1.04 -16.07 7.54
N HIS A 239 0.05 -16.47 8.33
CA HIS A 239 -0.10 -17.86 8.77
C HIS A 239 -0.34 -18.80 7.57
N LEU A 240 -1.14 -18.39 6.58
CA LEU A 240 -1.39 -19.18 5.38
C LEU A 240 -0.11 -19.40 4.56
N ILE A 241 0.69 -18.35 4.37
CA ILE A 241 1.99 -18.44 3.68
C ILE A 241 2.93 -19.38 4.43
N GLY A 242 3.05 -19.22 5.76
CA GLY A 242 3.89 -20.09 6.59
C GLY A 242 3.49 -21.56 6.49
N ARG A 243 2.20 -21.88 6.55
CA ARG A 243 1.71 -23.25 6.38
C ARG A 243 1.97 -23.82 4.99
N MET A 244 1.82 -22.99 3.95
CA MET A 244 2.07 -23.42 2.57
C MET A 244 3.53 -23.80 2.40
N HIS A 245 4.45 -22.99 2.93
CA HIS A 245 5.88 -23.29 2.90
C HIS A 245 6.23 -24.63 3.57
N GLU A 246 5.67 -24.90 4.75
CA GLU A 246 5.89 -26.19 5.44
C GLU A 246 5.25 -27.37 4.70
N LEU A 247 4.08 -27.17 4.08
CA LEU A 247 3.48 -28.16 3.20
C LEU A 247 4.35 -28.44 1.98
N GLU A 248 4.96 -27.43 1.39
CA GLU A 248 5.90 -27.59 0.27
C GLU A 248 7.15 -28.38 0.69
N ILE A 249 7.71 -28.08 1.87
CA ILE A 249 8.86 -28.82 2.42
C ILE A 249 8.49 -30.29 2.67
N SER A 250 7.39 -30.54 3.39
CA SER A 250 6.95 -31.91 3.68
C SER A 250 6.56 -32.69 2.43
N TYR A 251 5.95 -32.02 1.43
CA TYR A 251 5.66 -32.60 0.13
C TYR A 251 6.94 -32.92 -0.66
N ALA A 252 7.93 -32.03 -0.66
CA ALA A 252 9.22 -32.27 -1.28
C ALA A 252 9.93 -33.47 -0.63
N ASN A 253 9.98 -33.52 0.71
CA ASN A 253 10.55 -34.65 1.45
C ASN A 253 9.80 -35.96 1.13
N ALA A 254 8.47 -35.94 1.06
CA ALA A 254 7.69 -37.11 0.67
C ALA A 254 7.97 -37.53 -0.79
N LEU A 255 8.09 -36.57 -1.70
CA LEU A 255 8.44 -36.83 -3.09
C LEU A 255 9.85 -37.41 -3.20
N ASP A 256 10.83 -36.93 -2.44
CA ASP A 256 12.19 -37.51 -2.39
C ASP A 256 12.16 -38.97 -1.92
N THR A 257 11.30 -39.29 -0.94
CA THR A 257 11.12 -40.69 -0.50
C THR A 257 10.41 -41.58 -1.53
N LEU A 258 9.62 -41.03 -2.45
CA LEU A 258 8.74 -41.79 -3.35
C LEU A 258 9.19 -41.77 -4.82
N SER A 259 10.02 -40.81 -5.24
CA SER A 259 10.21 -40.42 -6.65
C SER A 259 11.15 -41.30 -7.50
N GLY A 260 11.37 -42.57 -7.16
CA GLY A 260 12.09 -43.41 -8.11
C GLY A 260 12.20 -44.88 -7.81
N GLU A 261 12.67 -45.27 -6.62
CA GLU A 261 13.08 -46.67 -6.40
C GLU A 261 12.96 -47.09 -4.93
N ALA A 262 12.12 -46.39 -4.15
CA ALA A 262 11.78 -46.85 -2.81
C ALA A 262 10.79 -48.01 -2.91
N LEU A 263 11.30 -49.19 -3.28
CA LEU A 263 10.66 -50.44 -2.91
C LEU A 263 10.77 -50.51 -1.39
N VAL A 264 9.78 -49.93 -0.69
CA VAL A 264 9.61 -50.11 0.75
C VAL A 264 9.64 -51.62 0.96
N PRO A 265 10.56 -52.17 1.78
CA PRO A 265 10.58 -53.60 2.05
C PRO A 265 9.14 -54.01 2.39
N GLN A 266 8.55 -54.93 1.61
CA GLN A 266 7.17 -55.38 1.83
C GLN A 266 6.97 -55.91 3.26
N GLN A 267 8.03 -56.13 4.02
CA GLN A 267 8.05 -56.38 5.47
C GLN A 267 7.43 -55.25 6.32
N ILE A 268 7.45 -53.98 5.88
CA ILE A 268 6.77 -52.88 6.57
C ILE A 268 5.28 -52.79 6.18
N LEU A 269 4.91 -53.28 4.99
CA LEU A 269 3.52 -53.46 4.56
C LEU A 269 2.91 -54.80 5.02
N ALA A 270 3.73 -55.72 5.54
CA ALA A 270 3.29 -56.95 6.19
C ALA A 270 2.79 -56.62 7.59
N ILE A 271 1.59 -56.07 7.64
CA ILE A 271 0.73 -56.11 8.82
C ILE A 271 0.61 -57.58 9.24
N SER A 272 1.40 -57.92 10.27
CA SER A 272 1.17 -58.95 11.30
C SER A 272 0.71 -60.35 10.86
N GLY A 273 1.63 -61.32 10.91
CA GLY A 273 1.30 -62.75 10.99
C GLY A 273 2.50 -63.59 11.48
N PRO A 274 2.30 -64.68 12.24
CA PRO A 274 3.39 -65.41 12.92
C PRO A 274 4.36 -66.19 12.00
N ASP A 275 4.08 -66.26 10.69
CA ASP A 275 4.85 -67.08 9.73
C ASP A 275 5.79 -66.27 8.81
N GLY A 276 6.05 -64.99 9.10
CA GLY A 276 6.86 -64.11 8.24
C GLY A 276 8.37 -64.41 8.17
N VAL A 277 8.87 -65.50 8.76
CA VAL A 277 10.32 -65.75 8.95
C VAL A 277 10.91 -66.79 7.99
N SER A 278 10.13 -67.45 7.13
CA SER A 278 10.59 -68.67 6.44
C SER A 278 10.54 -68.64 4.91
N GLY A 279 10.69 -67.47 4.29
CA GLY A 279 10.85 -67.34 2.84
C GLY A 279 12.01 -66.42 2.51
N GLY A 280 13.06 -66.97 1.89
CA GLY A 280 14.28 -66.23 1.55
C GLY A 280 14.01 -64.90 0.84
N ARG A 281 14.86 -63.93 1.14
CA ARG A 281 14.87 -62.56 0.61
C ARG A 281 14.85 -62.62 -0.93
N GLU A 282 13.80 -62.12 -1.56
CA GLU A 282 13.80 -61.90 -3.01
C GLU A 282 14.76 -60.75 -3.31
N ILE A 283 15.73 -60.99 -4.19
CA ILE A 283 16.77 -60.03 -4.57
C ILE A 283 16.10 -58.96 -5.43
N VAL A 284 15.96 -57.75 -4.89
CA VAL A 284 15.38 -56.61 -5.59
C VAL A 284 16.53 -55.75 -6.10
N TYR A 285 16.91 -55.98 -7.35
CA TYR A 285 17.85 -55.14 -8.08
C TYR A 285 17.20 -53.77 -8.32
N PRO A 286 17.77 -52.61 -7.92
CA PRO A 286 19.20 -52.29 -7.70
C PRO A 286 19.63 -52.02 -6.24
N GLN A 287 18.73 -52.11 -5.25
CA GLN A 287 19.02 -51.75 -3.85
C GLN A 287 20.13 -52.62 -3.23
N ASP A 288 20.26 -53.88 -3.66
CA ASP A 288 21.31 -54.81 -3.22
C ASP A 288 22.73 -54.42 -3.66
N ARG A 289 22.88 -53.35 -4.47
CA ARG A 289 24.19 -52.81 -4.85
C ARG A 289 24.85 -52.02 -3.71
N PHE A 290 24.07 -51.50 -2.78
CA PHE A 290 24.56 -50.80 -1.60
C PHE A 290 24.70 -51.78 -0.44
N VAL A 291 25.94 -51.99 -0.01
CA VAL A 291 26.26 -52.83 1.13
C VAL A 291 26.51 -51.91 2.33
N LEU A 292 25.61 -51.93 3.31
CA LEU A 292 25.81 -51.23 4.58
C LEU A 292 26.94 -51.93 5.35
N VAL A 293 28.06 -51.24 5.52
CA VAL A 293 29.24 -51.75 6.24
C VAL A 293 29.28 -51.17 7.63
N ASN A 294 29.54 -52.04 8.60
CA ASN A 294 29.55 -51.71 10.02
C ASN A 294 28.23 -51.17 10.57
N ALA A 295 27.07 -51.46 9.96
CA ALA A 295 25.76 -51.07 10.49
C ALA A 295 25.33 -51.99 11.66
N GLY A 296 25.92 -51.78 12.84
CA GLY A 296 25.53 -52.45 14.08
C GLY A 296 24.41 -51.72 14.84
N ASP A 297 23.90 -52.38 15.89
CA ASP A 297 22.84 -51.84 16.78
C ASP A 297 23.19 -50.46 17.37
N ASP A 298 24.49 -50.17 17.55
CA ASP A 298 24.98 -48.88 18.04
C ASP A 298 24.63 -47.73 17.09
N ILE A 299 24.76 -47.92 15.77
CA ILE A 299 24.38 -46.90 14.78
C ILE A 299 22.87 -46.79 14.70
N THR A 300 22.17 -47.92 14.62
CA THR A 300 20.71 -47.90 14.54
C THR A 300 20.13 -47.15 15.73
N SER A 301 20.66 -47.41 16.93
CA SER A 301 20.30 -46.68 18.15
C SER A 301 20.68 -45.19 18.09
N TYR A 302 21.85 -44.85 17.52
CA TYR A 302 22.26 -43.46 17.34
C TYR A 302 21.35 -42.70 16.36
N ILE A 303 21.00 -43.30 15.23
CA ILE A 303 20.11 -42.74 14.21
C ILE A 303 18.72 -42.52 14.83
N HIS A 304 18.17 -43.51 15.53
CA HIS A 304 16.89 -43.35 16.22
C HIS A 304 16.94 -42.24 17.27
N ARG A 305 18.00 -42.12 18.07
CA ARG A 305 18.14 -40.99 19.01
C ARG A 305 18.16 -39.64 18.32
N GLN A 306 18.80 -39.53 17.15
CA GLN A 306 18.80 -38.28 16.37
C GLN A 306 17.41 -37.98 15.80
N LEU A 307 16.69 -39.00 15.32
CA LEU A 307 15.31 -38.88 14.90
C LEU A 307 14.41 -38.44 16.06
N ASP A 308 14.53 -39.05 17.24
CA ASP A 308 13.74 -38.70 18.43
C ASP A 308 14.00 -37.25 18.86
N VAL A 309 15.25 -36.78 18.78
CA VAL A 309 15.60 -35.38 19.07
C VAL A 309 14.99 -34.43 18.05
N ALA A 310 15.07 -34.77 16.75
CA ALA A 310 14.48 -33.98 15.68
C ALA A 310 12.94 -33.96 15.79
N GLU A 311 12.32 -35.10 16.09
CA GLU A 311 10.88 -35.23 16.33
C GLU A 311 10.44 -34.38 17.52
N ALA A 312 11.18 -34.39 18.64
CA ALA A 312 10.88 -33.56 19.79
C ALA A 312 10.94 -32.04 19.46
N GLN A 313 11.88 -31.62 18.60
CA GLN A 313 11.96 -30.23 18.15
C GLN A 313 10.79 -29.84 17.25
N ILE A 314 10.38 -30.75 16.36
CA ILE A 314 9.21 -30.55 15.49
C ILE A 314 7.94 -30.48 16.36
N GLU A 315 7.76 -31.38 17.32
CA GLU A 315 6.60 -31.39 18.22
C GLU A 315 6.50 -30.11 19.06
N GLN A 316 7.64 -29.55 19.49
CA GLN A 316 7.68 -28.25 20.17
C GLN A 316 7.20 -27.12 19.26
N LYS A 317 7.66 -27.06 18.01
CA LYS A 317 7.20 -26.08 17.02
C LYS A 317 5.71 -26.24 16.73
N GLU A 318 5.23 -27.47 16.58
CA GLU A 318 3.82 -27.76 16.34
C GLU A 318 2.93 -27.37 17.52
N LYS A 319 3.38 -27.53 18.77
CA LYS A 319 2.67 -27.04 19.96
C LYS A 319 2.53 -25.52 19.97
N ILE A 320 3.59 -24.81 19.60
CA ILE A 320 3.57 -23.34 19.46
C ILE A 320 2.57 -22.94 18.37
N TRP A 321 2.57 -23.66 17.24
CA TRP A 321 1.67 -23.39 16.12
C TRP A 321 0.20 -23.77 16.38
N LYS A 322 -0.02 -24.78 17.21
CA LYS A 322 -1.36 -25.10 17.72
C LYS A 322 -1.87 -23.99 18.63
N ALA A 323 -1.01 -23.48 19.52
CA ALA A 323 -1.35 -22.36 20.40
C ALA A 323 -1.61 -21.06 19.61
N SER A 324 -0.94 -20.85 18.48
CA SER A 324 -1.16 -19.69 17.60
C SER A 324 -2.33 -19.85 16.62
N GLY A 325 -3.02 -21.00 16.63
CA GLY A 325 -4.14 -21.28 15.73
C GLY A 325 -3.75 -21.42 14.25
N ALA A 326 -2.45 -21.55 13.95
CA ALA A 326 -1.96 -21.67 12.59
C ALA A 326 -2.29 -23.04 11.97
N ILE A 327 -2.41 -24.09 12.77
CA ILE A 327 -2.66 -25.46 12.27
C ILE A 327 -4.09 -25.90 12.57
N GLY A 328 -4.79 -26.40 11.55
CA GLY A 328 -6.15 -26.94 11.69
C GLY A 328 -6.18 -28.25 12.48
N GLU A 329 -7.28 -28.48 13.22
CA GLU A 329 -7.47 -29.65 14.08
C GLU A 329 -7.34 -31.00 13.34
N ARG A 330 -7.56 -31.01 12.02
CA ARG A 330 -7.58 -32.24 11.21
C ARG A 330 -6.23 -32.95 11.02
N ILE A 331 -5.11 -32.29 11.34
CA ILE A 331 -3.75 -32.87 11.27
C ILE A 331 -3.43 -33.70 12.52
N TRP A 332 -4.14 -33.44 13.61
CA TRP A 332 -3.95 -34.07 14.90
C TRP A 332 -4.73 -35.38 14.96
N ASN A 333 -4.08 -36.46 15.38
CA ASN A 333 -4.78 -37.70 15.71
C ASN A 333 -4.66 -37.97 17.21
N GLU A 334 -5.77 -38.39 17.81
CA GLU A 334 -5.80 -38.83 19.19
C GLU A 334 -5.58 -40.33 19.25
N GLU A 335 -4.53 -40.74 19.94
CA GLU A 335 -4.30 -42.13 20.28
C GLU A 335 -5.24 -42.57 21.41
N ARG A 336 -5.54 -43.88 21.51
CA ARG A 336 -6.32 -44.44 22.63
C ARG A 336 -5.51 -44.26 23.93
N GLY A 337 -5.76 -43.16 24.62
CA GLY A 337 -4.97 -42.69 25.76
C GLY A 337 -4.85 -41.17 25.87
N GLY A 338 -5.40 -40.41 24.91
CA GLY A 338 -5.47 -38.94 24.97
C GLY A 338 -4.17 -38.23 24.57
N LYS A 339 -3.18 -38.97 24.06
CA LYS A 339 -1.98 -38.37 23.45
C LYS A 339 -2.32 -37.95 22.02
N VAL A 340 -2.04 -36.69 21.71
CA VAL A 340 -2.28 -36.10 20.40
C VAL A 340 -0.95 -35.96 19.68
N TYR A 341 -0.82 -36.52 18.48
CA TYR A 341 0.37 -36.39 17.65
C TYR A 341 0.01 -35.96 16.23
N ALA A 342 0.92 -35.24 15.58
CA ALA A 342 0.80 -34.87 14.18
C ALA A 342 1.38 -35.97 13.28
N LYS A 343 0.81 -36.15 12.09
CA LYS A 343 1.37 -37.05 11.07
C LYS A 343 2.42 -36.30 10.25
N GLY A 344 3.60 -36.88 10.11
CA GLY A 344 4.68 -36.30 9.31
C GLY A 344 5.84 -37.28 9.08
N ILE A 345 6.77 -36.87 8.23
CA ILE A 345 8.05 -37.56 8.03
C ILE A 345 9.11 -36.70 8.71
N VAL A 346 10.01 -37.32 9.48
CA VAL A 346 11.14 -36.63 10.13
C VAL A 346 12.39 -36.85 9.30
N PRO A 347 12.88 -35.84 8.56
CA PRO A 347 14.13 -35.94 7.82
C PRO A 347 15.33 -35.70 8.75
N ILE A 348 16.40 -36.47 8.57
CA ILE A 348 17.71 -36.16 9.16
C ILE A 348 18.82 -36.39 8.14
N ASP A 349 19.78 -35.48 8.12
CA ASP A 349 20.96 -35.58 7.27
C ASP A 349 22.12 -36.17 8.05
N ILE A 350 22.61 -37.33 7.62
CA ILE A 350 23.75 -38.01 8.25
C ILE A 350 24.90 -38.11 7.25
N PRO A 351 26.10 -37.61 7.59
CA PRO A 351 27.27 -37.80 6.74
C PRO A 351 27.61 -39.29 6.64
N SER A 352 27.55 -39.80 5.42
CA SER A 352 27.85 -41.19 5.09
C SER A 352 29.05 -41.28 4.15
N ARG A 353 29.87 -42.31 4.33
CA ARG A 353 31.08 -42.51 3.54
C ARG A 353 30.93 -43.70 2.59
N PHE A 354 31.27 -43.51 1.33
CA PHE A 354 31.15 -44.52 0.29
C PHE A 354 32.53 -45.10 -0.10
N TYR A 355 32.63 -46.43 -0.17
CA TYR A 355 33.80 -47.13 -0.69
C TYR A 355 33.41 -47.98 -1.90
N ARG A 356 34.36 -48.14 -2.83
CA ARG A 356 34.22 -49.04 -3.99
C ARG A 356 35.50 -49.84 -4.21
N ILE A 357 35.36 -51.03 -4.77
CA ILE A 357 36.52 -51.85 -5.16
C ILE A 357 37.22 -51.18 -6.36
N LYS A 358 38.50 -50.83 -6.19
CA LYS A 358 39.33 -50.23 -7.25
C LYS A 358 39.42 -51.17 -8.45
N GLY A 359 39.26 -50.64 -9.66
CA GLY A 359 39.42 -51.38 -10.92
C GLY A 359 38.18 -52.11 -11.46
N LYS A 360 37.07 -52.17 -10.71
CA LYS A 360 35.82 -52.86 -11.13
C LYS A 360 34.69 -51.92 -11.61
N GLY A 361 34.95 -50.62 -11.73
CA GLY A 361 34.05 -49.64 -12.36
C GLY A 361 32.60 -49.68 -11.84
N HIS A 362 31.63 -49.59 -12.76
CA HIS A 362 30.20 -49.65 -12.47
C HIS A 362 29.67 -51.05 -12.15
N GLN A 363 30.52 -52.08 -12.01
CA GLN A 363 30.07 -53.44 -11.66
C GLN A 363 30.40 -53.79 -10.20
N SER A 364 31.08 -52.92 -9.45
CA SER A 364 31.35 -53.16 -8.03
C SER A 364 30.18 -52.70 -7.15
N PRO A 365 29.94 -53.41 -6.03
CA PRO A 365 29.06 -52.93 -4.98
C PRO A 365 29.63 -51.66 -4.35
N LEU A 366 28.74 -50.78 -3.91
CA LEU A 366 29.07 -49.58 -3.15
C LEU A 366 28.94 -49.92 -1.67
N PHE A 367 30.02 -49.80 -0.93
CA PHE A 367 30.00 -49.99 0.52
C PHE A 367 29.70 -48.66 1.19
N VAL A 368 28.64 -48.60 1.99
CA VAL A 368 28.20 -47.38 2.66
C VAL A 368 28.43 -47.54 4.16
N ILE A 369 29.18 -46.61 4.75
CA ILE A 369 29.25 -46.49 6.21
C ILE A 369 28.33 -45.35 6.64
N PRO A 370 27.17 -45.66 7.24
CA PRO A 370 26.29 -44.64 7.81
C PRO A 370 26.94 -44.00 9.04
N ALA A 371 26.70 -42.70 9.25
CA ALA A 371 27.26 -41.93 10.37
C ALA A 371 28.79 -42.10 10.52
N ALA A 372 29.53 -41.93 9.42
CA ALA A 372 30.96 -42.21 9.36
C ALA A 372 31.78 -41.42 10.40
N ASP A 373 31.31 -40.22 10.75
CA ASP A 373 31.93 -39.32 11.73
C ASP A 373 31.70 -39.74 13.19
N GLN A 374 30.76 -40.63 13.49
CA GLN A 374 30.48 -41.06 14.86
C GLN A 374 30.67 -42.57 15.08
N HIS A 375 30.80 -43.34 14.00
CA HIS A 375 30.89 -44.80 14.08
C HIS A 375 32.15 -45.32 14.83
N PRO A 376 32.02 -46.11 15.91
CA PRO A 376 33.16 -46.59 16.70
C PRO A 376 34.16 -47.44 15.88
N GLY A 377 33.69 -48.22 14.91
CA GLY A 377 34.55 -49.03 14.03
C GLY A 377 35.33 -48.23 12.96
N VAL A 378 35.08 -46.92 12.82
CA VAL A 378 35.87 -46.01 11.95
C VAL A 378 36.73 -45.05 12.80
N SER A 379 36.74 -45.20 14.13
CA SER A 379 37.55 -44.35 15.01
C SER A 379 39.04 -44.44 14.69
N GLN A 380 39.55 -45.66 14.48
CA GLN A 380 40.97 -45.89 14.21
C GLN A 380 41.38 -45.45 12.79
N THR A 381 40.54 -45.67 11.79
CA THR A 381 40.77 -45.16 10.43
C THR A 381 40.72 -43.64 10.40
N ARG A 382 39.82 -42.99 11.17
CA ARG A 382 39.81 -41.53 11.33
C ARG A 382 41.08 -40.99 11.99
N ILE A 383 41.58 -41.66 13.03
CA ILE A 383 42.84 -41.29 13.67
C ILE A 383 44.01 -41.40 12.68
N ILE A 384 44.01 -42.41 11.80
CA ILE A 384 45.06 -42.62 10.79
C ILE A 384 44.92 -41.61 9.63
N GLU A 385 43.70 -41.30 9.17
CA GLU A 385 43.45 -40.31 8.12
C GLU A 385 43.79 -38.88 8.57
N ASN A 386 43.46 -38.54 9.83
CA ASN A 386 43.76 -37.23 10.41
C ASN A 386 45.22 -37.08 10.84
N ARG A 387 45.97 -38.18 10.95
CA ARG A 387 47.42 -38.14 11.17
C ARG A 387 48.12 -38.11 9.82
N PRO A 388 48.69 -36.99 9.39
CA PRO A 388 49.54 -37.00 8.20
C PRO A 388 50.72 -37.96 8.48
N THR A 389 50.81 -39.04 7.71
CA THR A 389 52.01 -39.88 7.72
C THR A 389 53.07 -39.12 6.94
N VAL A 390 53.84 -38.29 7.65
CA VAL A 390 54.90 -37.47 7.07
C VAL A 390 56.04 -38.41 6.62
N VAL A 391 56.05 -38.77 5.34
CA VAL A 391 57.32 -39.00 4.63
C VAL A 391 57.74 -37.64 4.10
N SER A 392 58.63 -36.97 4.82
CA SER A 392 59.12 -35.65 4.45
C SER A 392 59.94 -35.74 3.16
N VAL A 393 59.29 -35.47 2.03
CA VAL A 393 59.97 -35.00 0.82
C VAL A 393 60.00 -33.48 0.93
N VAL A 394 61.17 -32.90 0.71
CA VAL A 394 61.43 -31.46 0.72
C VAL A 394 60.35 -30.76 -0.12
N THR A 395 59.56 -29.90 0.52
CA THR A 395 58.53 -29.10 -0.15
C THR A 395 59.17 -28.24 -1.24
N PRO A 396 58.83 -28.43 -2.53
CA PRO A 396 59.17 -27.43 -3.53
C PRO A 396 58.34 -26.17 -3.22
N THR A 397 59.02 -25.07 -3.01
CA THR A 397 58.39 -23.75 -2.91
C THR A 397 57.75 -23.42 -4.25
N TRP A 398 56.44 -23.18 -4.23
CA TRP A 398 55.74 -22.63 -5.39
C TRP A 398 56.08 -21.14 -5.51
N PRO A 399 56.44 -20.63 -6.70
CA PRO A 399 56.48 -19.18 -6.90
C PRO A 399 55.07 -18.62 -6.75
N GLU A 400 54.94 -17.47 -6.08
CA GLU A 400 53.68 -16.74 -5.91
C GLU A 400 53.02 -16.51 -7.28
N ARG A 401 52.06 -17.35 -7.62
CA ARG A 401 51.07 -17.02 -8.64
C ARG A 401 50.00 -16.19 -7.97
N VAL A 402 50.20 -14.87 -7.98
CA VAL A 402 49.14 -13.90 -7.70
C VAL A 402 47.95 -14.29 -8.57
N SER A 403 46.81 -14.62 -7.97
CA SER A 403 45.65 -15.02 -8.76
C SER A 403 45.23 -13.82 -9.62
N ALA A 404 44.77 -14.07 -10.85
CA ALA A 404 44.28 -13.00 -11.74
C ALA A 404 43.17 -12.14 -11.09
N ILE A 405 42.50 -12.68 -10.07
CA ILE A 405 41.49 -11.98 -9.26
C ILE A 405 42.13 -10.96 -8.31
N GLU A 406 43.26 -11.28 -7.67
CA GLU A 406 43.99 -10.33 -6.81
C GLU A 406 44.62 -9.20 -7.61
N ALA A 407 45.14 -9.50 -8.81
CA ALA A 407 45.61 -8.48 -9.74
C ALA A 407 44.48 -7.55 -10.18
N ARG A 408 43.31 -8.10 -10.51
CA ARG A 408 42.12 -7.32 -10.92
C ARG A 408 41.52 -6.50 -9.76
N ASN A 409 41.59 -7.01 -8.53
CA ASN A 409 41.14 -6.28 -7.35
C ASN A 409 42.10 -5.14 -6.99
N ARG A 410 43.42 -5.31 -7.13
CA ARG A 410 44.38 -4.21 -6.99
C ARG A 410 44.17 -3.14 -8.06
N GLU A 411 43.99 -3.54 -9.31
CA GLU A 411 43.74 -2.60 -10.41
C GLU A 411 42.45 -1.78 -10.20
N ARG A 412 41.39 -2.41 -9.66
CA ARG A 412 40.15 -1.72 -9.27
C ARG A 412 40.37 -0.72 -8.13
N LEU A 413 41.16 -1.08 -7.13
CA LEU A 413 41.50 -0.17 -6.03
C LEU A 413 42.36 1.00 -6.50
N ASP A 414 43.32 0.76 -7.40
CA ASP A 414 44.15 1.80 -8.00
C ASP A 414 43.34 2.74 -8.90
N GLN A 415 42.36 2.21 -9.65
CA GLN A 415 41.42 3.02 -10.43
C GLN A 415 40.51 3.87 -9.54
N ALA A 416 39.99 3.31 -8.44
CA ALA A 416 39.19 4.05 -7.47
C ALA A 416 40.00 5.21 -6.84
N ALA A 417 41.25 4.96 -6.48
CA ALA A 417 42.14 5.98 -5.93
C ALA A 417 42.45 7.11 -6.95
N LYS A 418 42.64 6.77 -8.23
CA LYS A 418 42.82 7.78 -9.30
C LYS A 418 41.58 8.64 -9.50
N LEU A 419 40.40 8.02 -9.55
CA LEU A 419 39.12 8.74 -9.70
C LEU A 419 38.85 9.66 -8.50
N GLU A 420 39.26 9.27 -7.29
CA GLU A 420 39.13 10.13 -6.11
C GLU A 420 40.03 11.37 -6.20
N ILE A 421 41.25 11.23 -6.72
CA ILE A 421 42.18 12.35 -6.96
C ILE A 421 41.62 13.28 -8.06
N GLU A 422 41.11 12.72 -9.15
CA GLU A 422 40.49 13.49 -10.24
C GLU A 422 39.23 14.24 -9.78
N ASN A 423 38.36 13.60 -8.99
CA ASN A 423 37.19 14.28 -8.41
C ASN A 423 37.60 15.45 -7.49
N ARG A 424 38.65 15.28 -6.70
CA ARG A 424 39.19 16.38 -5.87
C ARG A 424 39.75 17.52 -6.71
N ALA A 425 40.40 17.21 -7.83
CA ALA A 425 40.89 18.23 -8.77
C ALA A 425 39.73 19.00 -9.43
N LEU A 426 38.72 18.28 -9.95
CA LEU A 426 37.52 18.86 -10.57
C LEU A 426 36.72 19.72 -9.59
N LEU A 427 36.65 19.35 -8.31
CA LEU A 427 36.00 20.17 -7.28
C LEU A 427 36.73 21.50 -7.05
N ARG A 428 38.07 21.52 -7.15
CA ARG A 428 38.86 22.76 -7.07
C ARG A 428 38.63 23.63 -8.30
N GLU A 429 38.72 23.07 -9.50
CA GLU A 429 38.45 23.80 -10.76
C GLU A 429 37.04 24.38 -10.78
N LYS A 430 36.04 23.64 -10.30
CA LYS A 430 34.66 24.12 -10.16
C LYS A 430 34.54 25.30 -9.20
N ALA A 431 35.34 25.32 -8.11
CA ALA A 431 35.37 26.44 -7.19
C ALA A 431 36.01 27.67 -7.86
N GLU A 432 37.15 27.50 -8.53
CA GLU A 432 37.86 28.58 -9.25
C GLU A 432 36.99 29.19 -10.37
N LEU A 433 36.27 28.36 -11.13
CA LEU A 433 35.34 28.84 -12.17
C LEU A 433 34.16 29.60 -11.59
N LYS A 434 33.64 29.20 -10.43
CA LYS A 434 32.57 29.94 -9.74
C LYS A 434 33.05 31.31 -9.28
N ASP A 435 34.27 31.41 -8.76
CA ASP A 435 34.86 32.67 -8.33
C ASP A 435 35.12 33.60 -9.53
N MET A 436 35.61 33.06 -10.65
CA MET A 436 35.77 33.81 -11.90
C MET A 436 34.44 34.32 -12.44
N LEU A 437 33.38 33.50 -12.42
CA LEU A 437 32.04 33.92 -12.82
C LEU A 437 31.50 35.04 -11.92
N ALA A 438 31.73 34.96 -10.61
CA ALA A 438 31.33 36.01 -9.68
C ALA A 438 32.04 37.34 -9.96
N LEU A 439 33.35 37.30 -10.26
CA LEU A 439 34.13 38.47 -10.66
C LEU A 439 33.63 39.07 -11.97
N LYS A 440 33.42 38.26 -13.01
CA LYS A 440 32.89 38.72 -14.30
C LYS A 440 31.48 39.29 -14.19
N ALA A 441 30.63 38.70 -13.35
CA ALA A 441 29.31 39.23 -13.06
C ALA A 441 29.36 40.58 -12.32
N ALA A 442 30.38 40.81 -11.48
CA ALA A 442 30.60 42.12 -10.85
C ALA A 442 31.14 43.16 -11.85
N GLU A 443 32.05 42.78 -12.75
CA GLU A 443 32.54 43.64 -13.84
C GLU A 443 31.41 44.05 -14.81
N ASN A 444 30.58 43.09 -15.24
CA ASN A 444 29.43 43.39 -16.10
C ASN A 444 28.43 44.33 -15.42
N ARG A 445 28.21 44.19 -14.11
CA ARG A 445 27.37 45.13 -13.35
C ARG A 445 27.96 46.55 -13.37
N LYS A 446 29.25 46.70 -13.12
CA LYS A 446 29.93 48.01 -13.21
C LYS A 446 29.87 48.60 -14.61
N MET A 447 30.07 47.79 -15.64
CA MET A 447 30.00 48.24 -17.04
C MET A 447 28.58 48.70 -17.40
N ASN A 448 27.56 47.96 -16.96
CA ASN A 448 26.16 48.35 -17.18
C ASN A 448 25.81 49.64 -16.42
N GLU A 449 26.31 49.83 -15.20
CA GLU A 449 26.15 51.08 -14.46
C GLU A 449 26.84 52.26 -15.15
N GLN A 450 28.02 52.04 -15.73
CA GLN A 450 28.72 53.04 -16.54
C GLN A 450 27.99 53.37 -17.83
N LEU A 451 27.49 52.37 -18.56
CA LEU A 451 26.66 52.57 -19.76
C LEU A 451 25.40 53.36 -19.42
N ALA A 452 24.68 52.98 -18.36
CA ALA A 452 23.51 53.71 -17.89
C ALA A 452 23.85 55.16 -17.46
N TRP A 453 25.06 55.39 -16.94
CA TRP A 453 25.55 56.74 -16.67
C TRP A 453 25.79 57.52 -17.97
N TYR A 454 26.48 56.94 -18.96
CA TYR A 454 26.71 57.60 -20.25
C TYR A 454 25.40 57.86 -21.01
N GLU A 455 24.45 56.92 -21.04
CA GLU A 455 23.13 57.10 -21.64
C GLU A 455 22.36 58.26 -21.01
N ARG A 456 22.47 58.48 -19.70
CA ARG A 456 21.85 59.63 -19.02
C ARG A 456 22.55 60.96 -19.28
N HIS A 457 23.82 60.94 -19.71
CA HIS A 457 24.64 62.14 -19.90
C HIS A 457 25.03 62.39 -21.36
N THR A 458 24.46 61.64 -22.32
CA THR A 458 24.72 61.79 -23.76
C THR A 458 23.74 62.76 -24.45
N GLU A 459 22.79 63.35 -23.73
CA GLU A 459 22.02 64.50 -24.22
C GLU A 459 22.68 65.84 -23.86
N VAL A 460 23.96 66.03 -24.21
CA VAL A 460 24.55 67.35 -24.42
C VAL A 460 25.63 67.17 -25.48
N VAL A 461 25.56 67.95 -26.57
CA VAL A 461 26.35 67.92 -27.83
C VAL A 461 25.58 67.14 -28.93
N ASP A 462 24.86 67.74 -29.88
CA ASP A 462 24.71 69.13 -30.34
C ASP A 462 23.46 69.23 -31.23
N ALA A 463 22.95 70.46 -31.38
CA ALA A 463 22.36 71.11 -32.56
C ALA A 463 21.60 70.28 -33.62
#